data_AF-A0A9E5GIU2-F1
#
_entry.id   AF-A0A9E5GIU2-F1
#
_cell.length_a   1.000
_cell.length_b   1.000
_cell.length_c   1.000
_cell.angle_alpha   90.00
_cell.angle_beta   90.00
_cell.angle_gamma   90.00
#
_symmetry.space_group_name_H-M   'P 1'
#
loop_
_entity.id
_entity.type
_entity.pdbx_description
1 polymer ?
#
loop_
_entity_poly.entity_id
_entity_poly.type
_entity_poly.pdbx_seq_one_letter_code
_entity_poly.pdbx_strand_id
1 'polypeptide(L)'
;NMATIGGNLALMSDHSYLAPALLAARCRLLTANLTEKSIYTEDNIPIREYHNYHKQFLGTLLLSISISKDSRYVRSLRFATSSQNRASVTVGFGATMNKEQVVDHVRVFVAVHGNGMQRIADVENAIENGELTTREDVQIALCQAVQATDDFTGSSSYKRYIASEGIGRLFAAFLQGGAQ
;
A
#
# COMPACT_ATOMS: atom_id res chain seq x y z
N ASN A 1 -8.41 -5.93 21.63
CA ASN A 1 -9.38 -6.44 20.63
C ASN A 1 -10.43 -5.42 20.19
N MET A 2 -10.14 -4.11 20.21
CA MET A 2 -11.14 -3.06 19.87
C MET A 2 -10.89 -2.39 18.51
N ALA A 3 -9.74 -2.61 17.88
CA ALA A 3 -9.42 -2.01 16.58
C ALA A 3 -10.19 -2.72 15.46
N THR A 4 -10.82 -1.94 14.58
CA THR A 4 -11.48 -2.45 13.37
C THR A 4 -10.63 -2.17 12.13
N ILE A 5 -10.78 -3.01 11.12
CA ILE A 5 -10.17 -2.84 9.79
C ILE A 5 -10.58 -1.48 9.20
N GLY A 6 -11.87 -1.15 9.27
CA GLY A 6 -12.42 0.13 8.80
C GLY A 6 -11.84 1.33 9.52
N GLY A 7 -11.70 1.27 10.86
CA GLY A 7 -11.08 2.35 11.63
C GLY A 7 -9.60 2.55 11.30
N ASN A 8 -8.85 1.46 11.12
CA ASN A 8 -7.44 1.55 10.70
C ASN A 8 -7.29 2.16 9.31
N LEU A 9 -8.16 1.78 8.37
CA LEU A 9 -8.18 2.34 7.03
C LEU A 9 -8.62 3.82 7.07
N ALA A 10 -9.68 4.15 7.77
CA ALA A 10 -10.21 5.52 7.83
C ALA A 10 -9.19 6.51 8.41
N LEU A 11 -8.31 6.07 9.32
CA LEU A 11 -7.25 6.92 9.86
C LEU A 11 -6.13 7.22 8.85
N MET A 12 -5.97 6.39 7.80
CA MET A 12 -4.90 6.49 6.78
C MET A 12 -3.52 6.82 7.38
N SER A 13 -3.26 6.28 8.57
CA SER A 13 -2.12 6.75 9.35
C SER A 13 -0.80 6.19 8.81
N ASP A 14 0.28 6.94 9.04
CA ASP A 14 1.65 6.61 8.66
C ASP A 14 2.18 5.32 9.33
N HIS A 15 1.54 4.87 10.40
CA HIS A 15 1.82 3.62 11.10
C HIS A 15 0.75 2.55 10.86
N SER A 16 -0.10 2.72 9.83
CA SER A 16 -1.05 1.69 9.44
C SER A 16 -0.33 0.41 9.01
N TYR A 17 -0.64 -0.69 9.68
CA TYR A 17 -0.15 -2.02 9.33
C TYR A 17 -0.97 -2.68 8.22
N LEU A 18 -2.11 -2.10 7.84
CA LEU A 18 -3.10 -2.74 6.97
C LEU A 18 -3.32 -2.00 5.65
N ALA A 19 -3.30 -0.66 5.68
CA ALA A 19 -3.54 0.16 4.49
C ALA A 19 -2.60 -0.17 3.32
N PRO A 20 -1.27 -0.38 3.51
CA PRO A 20 -0.39 -0.72 2.39
C PRO A 20 -0.80 -2.03 1.71
N ALA A 21 -1.22 -3.03 2.48
CA ALA A 21 -1.67 -4.31 1.95
C ALA A 21 -3.00 -4.19 1.19
N LEU A 22 -3.97 -3.46 1.73
CA LEU A 22 -5.27 -3.24 1.09
C LEU A 22 -5.15 -2.44 -0.21
N LEU A 23 -4.30 -1.41 -0.22
CA LEU A 23 -3.99 -0.61 -1.40
C LEU A 23 -3.28 -1.43 -2.48
N ALA A 24 -2.28 -2.23 -2.08
CA ALA A 24 -1.59 -3.17 -2.98
C ALA A 24 -2.53 -4.25 -3.56
N ALA A 25 -3.51 -4.69 -2.77
CA ALA A 25 -4.54 -5.64 -3.18
C ALA A 25 -5.57 -5.06 -4.17
N ARG A 26 -5.54 -3.74 -4.42
CA ARG A 26 -6.54 -3.06 -5.26
C ARG A 26 -7.99 -3.34 -4.83
N CYS A 27 -8.22 -3.43 -3.52
CA CYS A 27 -9.57 -3.70 -3.00
C CYS A 27 -10.55 -2.58 -3.36
N ARG A 28 -11.84 -2.86 -3.18
CA ARG A 28 -12.91 -1.88 -3.34
C ARG A 28 -13.53 -1.58 -1.98
N LEU A 29 -14.00 -0.36 -1.80
CA LEU A 29 -14.67 0.09 -0.60
C LEU A 29 -16.14 0.31 -0.92
N LEU A 30 -17.02 -0.21 -0.08
CA LEU A 30 -18.40 0.20 -0.05
C LEU A 30 -18.52 1.33 0.99
N THR A 31 -18.89 2.50 0.52
CA THR A 31 -19.06 3.71 1.32
C THR A 31 -20.53 4.09 1.41
N ALA A 32 -20.94 4.67 2.54
CA ALA A 32 -22.25 5.28 2.71
C ALA A 32 -22.13 6.76 3.07
N ASN A 33 -22.99 7.58 2.47
CA ASN A 33 -23.08 9.00 2.78
C ASN A 33 -24.54 9.40 3.01
N LEU A 34 -24.73 10.49 3.76
CA LEU A 34 -26.02 11.15 3.95
C LEU A 34 -25.88 12.55 3.38
N THR A 35 -26.66 12.84 2.35
CA THR A 35 -26.75 14.20 1.81
C THR A 35 -27.38 15.16 2.83
N GLU A 36 -27.25 16.47 2.61
CA GLU A 36 -27.90 17.51 3.45
C GLU A 36 -29.43 17.35 3.54
N LYS A 37 -30.04 16.66 2.57
CA LYS A 37 -31.47 16.33 2.54
C LYS A 37 -31.80 14.97 3.18
N SER A 38 -30.87 14.39 3.93
CA SER A 38 -30.99 13.07 4.58
C SER A 38 -31.23 11.90 3.61
N ILE A 39 -30.85 12.06 2.33
CA ILE A 39 -30.89 10.96 1.37
C ILE A 39 -29.65 10.12 1.57
N TYR A 40 -29.87 8.83 1.84
CA TYR A 40 -28.84 7.81 1.95
C TYR A 40 -28.36 7.38 0.56
N THR A 41 -27.04 7.38 0.37
CA THR A 41 -26.40 6.90 -0.86
C THR A 41 -25.26 5.96 -0.51
N GLU A 42 -25.14 4.88 -1.28
CA GLU A 42 -24.02 3.96 -1.23
C GLU A 42 -23.21 4.03 -2.51
N ASP A 43 -21.89 4.05 -2.38
CA ASP A 43 -20.96 4.06 -3.50
C ASP A 43 -19.95 2.92 -3.35
N ASN A 44 -19.67 2.24 -4.46
CA ASN A 44 -18.64 1.21 -4.52
C ASN A 44 -17.43 1.74 -5.29
N ILE A 45 -16.39 2.16 -4.57
CA ILE A 45 -15.22 2.85 -5.13
C ILE A 45 -13.95 2.01 -5.04
N PRO A 46 -12.99 2.14 -5.97
CA PRO A 46 -11.65 1.59 -5.79
C PRO A 46 -10.95 2.22 -4.58
N ILE A 47 -10.23 1.44 -3.76
CA ILE A 47 -9.49 1.97 -2.60
C ILE A 47 -8.47 3.07 -2.97
N ARG A 48 -7.92 3.03 -4.19
CA ARG A 48 -7.01 4.08 -4.69
C ARG A 48 -7.68 5.46 -4.73
N GLU A 49 -8.97 5.51 -5.01
CA GLU A 49 -9.74 6.75 -5.10
C GLU A 49 -9.93 7.33 -3.71
N TYR A 50 -10.30 6.47 -2.76
CA TYR A 50 -10.36 6.81 -1.34
C TYR A 50 -9.02 7.34 -0.81
N HIS A 51 -7.90 6.72 -1.18
CA HIS A 51 -6.57 7.18 -0.79
C HIS A 51 -6.21 8.54 -1.40
N ASN A 52 -6.38 8.71 -2.72
CA ASN A 52 -6.01 9.93 -3.42
C ASN A 52 -6.86 11.14 -3.03
N TYR A 53 -8.14 10.91 -2.72
CA TYR A 53 -9.11 11.95 -2.39
C TYR A 53 -9.61 11.84 -0.95
N HIS A 54 -8.77 11.33 -0.03
CA HIS A 54 -9.15 11.01 1.35
C HIS A 54 -9.91 12.12 2.07
N LYS A 55 -9.53 13.39 1.87
CA LYS A 55 -10.20 14.56 2.46
C LYS A 55 -11.65 14.76 1.97
N GLN A 56 -11.96 14.34 0.74
CA GLN A 56 -13.31 14.45 0.16
C GLN A 56 -14.28 13.42 0.76
N PHE A 57 -13.76 12.32 1.31
CA PHE A 57 -14.54 11.30 2.00
C PHE A 57 -14.77 11.60 3.49
N LEU A 58 -14.48 12.82 3.94
CA LEU A 58 -14.75 13.23 5.32
C LEU A 58 -16.26 13.18 5.58
N GLY A 59 -16.68 12.50 6.65
CA GLY A 59 -18.09 12.27 6.98
C GLY A 59 -18.71 11.05 6.27
N THR A 60 -17.98 10.38 5.38
CA THR A 60 -18.44 9.14 4.73
C THR A 60 -18.16 7.93 5.64
N LEU A 61 -19.13 7.01 5.74
CA LEU A 61 -19.00 5.77 6.49
C LEU A 61 -18.42 4.66 5.61
N LEU A 62 -17.38 3.97 6.08
CA LEU A 62 -16.89 2.72 5.47
C LEU A 62 -17.77 1.55 5.92
N LEU A 63 -18.54 0.96 4.99
CA LEU A 63 -19.40 -0.19 5.27
C LEU A 63 -18.66 -1.52 5.12
N SER A 64 -17.90 -1.68 4.03
CA SER A 64 -17.17 -2.92 3.78
C SER A 64 -15.95 -2.72 2.90
N ILE A 65 -15.04 -3.71 2.97
CA ILE A 65 -13.86 -3.81 2.11
C ILE A 65 -13.98 -5.10 1.32
N SER A 66 -14.05 -4.97 0.00
CA SER A 66 -14.17 -6.09 -0.93
C SER A 66 -12.80 -6.38 -1.56
N ILE A 67 -12.24 -7.55 -1.24
CA ILE A 67 -10.98 -8.03 -1.82
C ILE A 67 -11.35 -9.02 -2.93
N SER A 68 -10.77 -8.82 -4.11
CA SER A 68 -10.97 -9.73 -5.23
C SER A 68 -10.27 -11.08 -4.97
N LYS A 69 -10.86 -12.17 -5.46
CA LYS A 69 -10.30 -13.53 -5.36
C LYS A 69 -9.35 -13.86 -6.52
N ASP A 70 -8.86 -12.86 -7.23
CA ASP A 70 -7.92 -13.03 -8.35
C ASP A 70 -6.58 -13.58 -7.84
N SER A 71 -5.81 -14.20 -8.75
CA SER A 71 -4.47 -14.76 -8.50
C SER A 71 -3.40 -13.67 -8.29
N ARG A 72 -3.81 -12.51 -7.76
CA ARG A 72 -2.91 -11.40 -7.44
C ARG A 72 -2.05 -11.78 -6.26
N TYR A 73 -0.74 -11.68 -6.44
CA TYR A 73 0.18 -11.69 -5.32
C TYR A 73 0.00 -10.40 -4.54
N VAL A 74 -0.22 -10.50 -3.24
CA VAL A 74 -0.21 -9.36 -2.33
C VAL A 74 0.53 -9.76 -1.07
N ARG A 75 1.55 -8.99 -0.70
CA ARG A 75 2.22 -9.12 0.59
C ARG A 75 2.59 -7.76 1.16
N SER A 76 2.74 -7.72 2.48
CA SER A 76 3.22 -6.55 3.20
C SER A 76 4.31 -6.95 4.20
N LEU A 77 5.18 -6.00 4.51
CA LEU A 77 6.18 -6.12 5.56
C LEU A 77 6.11 -4.89 6.46
N ARG A 78 6.19 -5.11 7.77
CA ARG A 78 6.20 -4.06 8.79
C ARG A 78 7.54 -4.06 9.50
N PHE A 79 8.21 -2.91 9.48
CA PHE A 79 9.48 -2.68 10.16
C PHE A 79 9.27 -1.81 11.38
N ALA A 80 9.50 -2.39 12.56
CA ALA A 80 9.38 -1.72 13.85
C ALA A 80 10.43 -2.29 14.81
N THR A 81 10.84 -1.51 15.81
CA THR A 81 11.77 -1.95 16.86
C THR A 81 11.18 -3.03 17.77
N SER A 82 9.85 -3.09 17.89
CA SER A 82 9.13 -4.16 18.59
C SER A 82 7.75 -4.37 17.99
N SER A 83 7.07 -5.45 18.38
CA SER A 83 5.69 -5.73 17.94
C SER A 83 4.71 -4.63 18.36
N GLN A 84 4.93 -3.99 19.51
CA GLN A 84 4.05 -2.97 20.10
C GLN A 84 4.34 -1.54 19.60
N ASN A 85 5.51 -1.30 19.01
CA ASN A 85 5.92 0.04 18.61
C ASN A 85 5.27 0.52 17.31
N ARG A 86 5.24 1.83 17.08
CA ARG A 86 4.89 2.36 15.75
C ARG A 86 5.92 1.86 14.73
N ALA A 87 5.44 1.50 13.54
CA ALA A 87 6.34 1.09 12.47
C ALA A 87 7.13 2.30 11.99
N SER A 88 8.44 2.15 11.82
CA SER A 88 9.26 3.13 11.11
C SER A 88 8.83 3.17 9.64
N VAL A 89 8.57 1.98 9.07
CA VAL A 89 8.07 1.79 7.71
C VAL A 89 7.15 0.56 7.65
N THR A 90 6.05 0.66 6.91
CA THR A 90 5.27 -0.50 6.44
C THR A 90 5.18 -0.45 4.93
N VAL A 91 5.51 -1.54 4.25
CA VAL A 91 5.44 -1.65 2.79
C VAL A 91 4.36 -2.63 2.37
N GLY A 92 3.74 -2.36 1.23
CA GLY A 92 2.81 -3.24 0.55
C GLY A 92 3.18 -3.36 -0.92
N PHE A 93 3.29 -4.60 -1.40
CA PHE A 93 3.52 -4.90 -2.81
C PHE A 93 2.40 -5.81 -3.30
N GLY A 94 1.88 -5.52 -4.49
CA GLY A 94 0.98 -6.44 -5.16
C GLY A 94 1.08 -6.37 -6.67
N ALA A 95 1.04 -7.53 -7.33
CA ALA A 95 1.20 -7.65 -8.77
C ALA A 95 0.46 -8.90 -9.28
N THR A 96 0.20 -8.92 -10.58
CA THR A 96 -0.32 -10.09 -11.30
C THR A 96 0.67 -10.49 -12.40
N MET A 97 0.61 -11.74 -12.83
CA MET A 97 1.22 -12.16 -14.10
C MET A 97 0.11 -12.38 -15.09
N ASN A 98 0.24 -11.81 -16.28
CA ASN A 98 -0.68 -12.08 -17.37
C ASN A 98 -0.45 -13.50 -17.93
N LYS A 99 -1.28 -13.91 -18.89
CA LYS A 99 -1.18 -15.24 -19.52
C LYS A 99 0.15 -15.49 -20.25
N GLU A 100 0.86 -14.43 -20.61
CA GLU A 100 2.14 -14.45 -21.31
C GLU A 100 3.34 -14.38 -20.35
N GLN A 101 3.10 -14.54 -19.04
CA GLN A 101 4.12 -14.46 -18.00
C GLN A 101 4.78 -13.07 -17.87
N VAL A 102 4.11 -12.02 -18.33
CA VAL A 102 4.54 -10.63 -18.16
C VAL A 102 3.89 -10.07 -16.89
N VAL A 103 4.67 -9.34 -16.10
CA VAL A 103 4.22 -8.68 -14.87
C VAL A 103 3.27 -7.54 -15.22
N ASP A 104 2.07 -7.55 -14.64
CA ASP A 104 1.09 -6.49 -14.85
C ASP A 104 0.43 -6.04 -13.54
N HIS A 105 -0.18 -4.85 -13.60
CA HIS A 105 -0.96 -4.26 -12.53
C HIS A 105 -0.24 -4.22 -11.16
N VAL A 106 1.00 -3.75 -11.19
CA VAL A 106 1.90 -3.59 -10.05
C VAL A 106 1.43 -2.45 -9.16
N ARG A 107 1.46 -2.67 -7.85
CA ARG A 107 1.12 -1.67 -6.83
C ARG A 107 2.17 -1.69 -5.75
N VAL A 108 2.78 -0.53 -5.51
CA VAL A 108 3.84 -0.32 -4.54
C VAL A 108 3.42 0.80 -3.61
N PHE A 109 3.15 0.44 -2.36
CA PHE A 109 2.78 1.39 -1.31
C PHE A 109 3.77 1.33 -0.16
N VAL A 110 4.13 2.49 0.35
CA VAL A 110 5.05 2.66 1.47
C VAL A 110 4.42 3.63 2.46
N ALA A 111 4.15 3.16 3.67
CA ALA A 111 3.82 4.00 4.81
C ALA A 111 5.11 4.31 5.56
N VAL A 112 5.52 5.57 5.60
CA VAL A 112 6.74 6.02 6.28
C VAL A 112 6.34 6.90 7.45
N HIS A 113 6.83 6.59 8.65
CA HIS A 113 6.57 7.42 9.83
C HIS A 113 7.02 8.85 9.59
N GLY A 114 6.13 9.82 9.85
CA GLY A 114 6.36 11.24 9.61
C GLY A 114 6.03 11.73 8.18
N ASN A 115 5.81 10.83 7.21
CA ASN A 115 5.54 11.19 5.81
C ASN A 115 4.22 10.64 5.28
N GLY A 116 3.56 9.73 6.00
CA GLY A 116 2.27 9.17 5.58
C GLY A 116 2.39 8.04 4.57
N MET A 117 1.26 7.74 3.94
CA MET A 117 1.14 6.72 2.89
C MET A 117 1.54 7.28 1.54
N GLN A 118 2.44 6.57 0.85
CA GLN A 118 2.96 6.96 -0.46
C GLN A 118 2.73 5.84 -1.46
N ARG A 119 2.23 6.20 -2.64
CA ARG A 119 2.21 5.31 -3.81
C ARG A 119 3.43 5.64 -4.67
N ILE A 120 4.22 4.63 -5.01
CA ILE A 120 5.45 4.81 -5.79
C ILE A 120 5.16 4.47 -7.26
N ALA A 121 4.40 5.34 -7.93
CA ALA A 121 3.89 5.09 -9.28
C ALA A 121 5.01 4.93 -10.33
N ASP A 122 6.12 5.65 -10.20
CA ASP A 122 7.23 5.57 -11.16
C ASP A 122 7.86 4.17 -11.15
N VAL A 123 8.03 3.57 -9.97
CA VAL A 123 8.53 2.19 -9.83
C VAL A 123 7.51 1.17 -10.32
N GLU A 124 6.21 1.39 -10.06
CA GLU A 124 5.15 0.53 -10.61
C GLU A 124 5.23 0.48 -12.14
N ASN A 125 5.29 1.64 -12.79
CA ASN A 125 5.33 1.75 -14.25
C ASN A 125 6.62 1.14 -14.82
N ALA A 126 7.77 1.38 -14.19
CA ALA A 126 9.05 0.85 -14.66
C ALA A 126 9.12 -0.69 -14.55
N ILE A 127 8.47 -1.30 -13.54
CA ILE A 127 8.33 -2.76 -13.47
C ILE A 127 7.38 -3.26 -14.58
N GLU A 128 6.22 -2.62 -14.77
CA GLU A 128 5.25 -3.00 -15.81
C GLU A 128 5.83 -2.88 -17.23
N ASN A 129 6.71 -1.91 -17.47
CA ASN A 129 7.41 -1.72 -18.75
C ASN A 129 8.60 -2.67 -18.96
N GLY A 130 8.97 -3.47 -17.95
CA GLY A 130 10.14 -4.35 -18.00
C GLY A 130 11.49 -3.62 -17.88
N GLU A 131 11.51 -2.38 -17.40
CA GLU A 131 12.74 -1.61 -17.14
C GLU A 131 13.42 -2.07 -15.83
N LEU A 132 12.63 -2.45 -14.82
CA LEU A 132 13.10 -2.99 -13.55
C LEU A 132 12.75 -4.47 -13.47
N THR A 133 13.74 -5.33 -13.66
CA THR A 133 13.53 -6.79 -13.72
C THR A 133 14.16 -7.56 -12.56
N THR A 134 15.14 -6.96 -11.88
CA THR A 134 15.81 -7.58 -10.74
C THR A 134 15.39 -6.96 -9.41
N ARG A 135 15.67 -7.67 -8.31
CA ARG A 135 15.48 -7.16 -6.96
C ARG A 135 16.28 -5.88 -6.76
N GLU A 136 17.53 -5.88 -7.19
CA GLU A 136 18.50 -4.81 -7.00
C GLU A 136 18.06 -3.53 -7.73
N ASP A 137 17.54 -3.65 -8.95
CA ASP A 137 17.01 -2.52 -9.72
C ASP A 137 15.84 -1.84 -9.00
N VAL A 138 14.88 -2.66 -8.53
CA VAL A 138 13.71 -2.18 -7.77
C VAL A 138 14.13 -1.49 -6.47
N GLN A 139 15.14 -2.03 -5.79
CA GLN A 139 15.67 -1.43 -4.56
C GLN A 139 16.30 -0.06 -4.81
N ILE A 140 17.13 0.08 -5.84
CA ILE A 140 17.79 1.35 -6.18
C ILE A 140 16.73 2.40 -6.54
N ALA A 141 15.77 2.04 -7.39
CA ALA A 141 14.71 2.95 -7.82
C ALA A 141 13.83 3.40 -6.64
N LEU A 142 13.47 2.49 -5.73
CA LEU A 142 12.69 2.84 -4.54
C LEU A 142 13.44 3.73 -3.56
N CYS A 143 14.73 3.49 -3.38
CA CYS A 143 15.53 4.27 -2.44
C CYS A 143 15.57 5.75 -2.83
N GLN A 144 15.52 6.03 -4.14
CA GLN A 144 15.44 7.39 -4.68
C GLN A 144 14.02 7.98 -4.60
N ALA A 145 12.99 7.17 -4.80
CA ALA A 145 11.60 7.63 -4.88
C ALA A 145 10.91 7.84 -3.53
N VAL A 146 11.29 7.08 -2.49
CA VAL A 146 10.63 7.15 -1.18
C VAL A 146 10.99 8.44 -0.45
N GLN A 147 9.97 9.22 -0.05
CA GLN A 147 10.15 10.38 0.81
C GLN A 147 10.21 9.94 2.27
N ALA A 148 11.22 10.41 3.00
CA ALA A 148 11.40 10.10 4.41
C ALA A 148 12.05 11.28 5.15
N THR A 149 11.62 11.52 6.39
CA THR A 149 12.26 12.46 7.32
C THR A 149 12.89 11.74 8.50
N ASP A 150 13.90 12.36 9.09
CA ASP A 150 14.54 11.90 10.33
C ASP A 150 13.57 12.08 11.51
N ASP A 151 13.44 11.08 12.37
CA ASP A 151 12.71 11.18 13.64
C ASP A 151 13.18 10.10 14.64
N PHE A 152 12.46 9.95 15.75
CA PHE A 152 12.76 8.98 16.81
C PHE A 152 12.64 7.51 16.36
N THR A 153 12.04 7.24 15.19
CA THR A 153 11.93 5.88 14.62
C THR A 153 13.10 5.55 13.67
N GLY A 154 13.95 6.52 13.34
CA GLY A 154 15.18 6.34 12.56
C GLY A 154 15.46 7.50 11.59
N SER A 155 16.65 7.48 10.98
CA SER A 155 17.01 8.45 9.94
C SER A 155 16.23 8.20 8.64
N SER A 156 16.10 9.25 7.83
CA SER A 156 15.53 9.21 6.48
C SER A 156 16.28 8.24 5.57
N SER A 157 17.60 8.13 5.72
CA SER A 157 18.42 7.15 4.99
C SER A 157 18.09 5.71 5.40
N TYR A 158 17.96 5.45 6.71
CA TYR A 158 17.57 4.15 7.23
C TYR A 158 16.16 3.75 6.75
N LYS A 159 15.19 4.67 6.83
CA LYS A 159 13.80 4.44 6.39
C LYS A 159 13.72 4.13 4.89
N ARG A 160 14.41 4.91 4.05
CA ARG A 160 14.50 4.63 2.61
C ARG A 160 15.10 3.26 2.33
N TYR A 161 16.19 2.92 3.03
CA TYR A 161 16.84 1.63 2.89
C TYR A 161 15.89 0.47 3.23
N ILE A 162 15.25 0.47 4.41
CA ILE A 162 14.36 -0.63 4.81
C ILE A 162 13.09 -0.72 3.95
N ALA A 163 12.56 0.42 3.48
CA ALA A 163 11.44 0.44 2.54
C ALA A 163 11.81 -0.26 1.23
N SER A 164 12.96 0.11 0.67
CA SER A 164 13.50 -0.43 -0.58
C SER A 164 13.81 -1.92 -0.44
N GLU A 165 14.53 -2.30 0.61
CA GLU A 165 14.84 -3.70 0.93
C GLU A 165 13.57 -4.53 1.09
N GLY A 166 12.56 -3.98 1.78
CA GLY A 166 11.27 -4.63 1.99
C GLY A 166 10.55 -4.93 0.67
N ILE A 167 10.37 -3.93 -0.20
CA ILE A 167 9.73 -4.16 -1.51
C ILE A 167 10.58 -5.08 -2.39
N GLY A 168 11.91 -4.92 -2.41
CA GLY A 168 12.78 -5.80 -3.19
C GLY A 168 12.63 -7.27 -2.79
N ARG A 169 12.49 -7.56 -1.49
CA ARG A 169 12.17 -8.92 -1.00
C ARG A 169 10.81 -9.41 -1.48
N LEU A 170 9.79 -8.55 -1.43
CA LEU A 170 8.45 -8.90 -1.87
C LEU A 170 8.38 -9.15 -3.39
N PHE A 171 9.10 -8.36 -4.17
CA PHE A 171 9.24 -8.51 -5.61
C PHE A 171 9.99 -9.79 -5.97
N ALA A 172 11.12 -10.08 -5.33
CA ALA A 172 11.84 -11.34 -5.54
C ALA A 172 10.97 -12.56 -5.21
N ALA A 173 10.22 -12.51 -4.11
CA ALA A 173 9.28 -13.57 -3.74
C ALA A 173 8.12 -13.72 -4.73
N PHE A 174 7.66 -12.62 -5.36
CA PHE A 174 6.68 -12.68 -6.44
C PHE A 174 7.25 -13.41 -7.67
N LEU A 175 8.46 -13.05 -8.11
CA LEU A 175 9.14 -13.69 -9.24
C LEU A 175 9.41 -15.20 -9.02
N GLN A 176 9.56 -15.64 -7.78
CA GLN A 176 9.75 -17.05 -7.41
C GLN A 176 8.44 -17.87 -7.40
N GLY A 177 7.33 -17.32 -7.92
CA GLY A 177 6.04 -18.00 -7.96
C GLY A 177 5.19 -17.76 -6.71
N GLY A 178 5.33 -16.59 -6.07
CA GLY A 178 4.54 -16.22 -4.89
C GLY A 178 3.03 -16.14 -5.14
N ALA A 179 2.59 -16.05 -6.40
CA ALA A 179 1.21 -16.23 -6.82
C ALA A 179 0.95 -17.70 -7.20
N GLN A 180 0.63 -18.54 -6.22
CA GLN A 180 0.02 -19.87 -6.44
C GLN A 180 -1.37 -19.89 -5.85
#